data_AF-A0A973XTY2-F1
#
_entry.id   AF-A0A973XTY2-F1
#
_cell.length_a   1.000
_cell.length_b   1.000
_cell.length_c   1.000
_cell.angle_alpha   90.00
_cell.angle_beta   90.00
_cell.angle_gamma   90.00
#
_symmetry.space_group_name_H-M   'P 1'
#
loop_
_entity.id
_entity.type
_entity.pdbx_description
1 polymer ?
#
loop_
_entity_poly.entity_id
_entity_poly.type
_entity_poly.pdbx_seq_one_letter_code
_entity_poly.pdbx_strand_id
1 'polypeptide(L)'
;MSGQLFTLIGVLVGAAASYAGGALMERSRWRRQLSTRWDERRLESYLRYADAIKRFTSLAGRLAAGKGLFDVPQPLAQEAGLTMLADAELERGYAFEAVLLMGDAETISAARALQRHAWVLEQFARDQRSGTPEDWTQAFRQFQEKRDVFYLAARKSLGVTAEFRLRTEDPAILGADPRQV
;
A
#
# COMPACT_ATOMS: atom_id res chain seq x y z
N MET A 1 -33.41 -53.04 33.29
CA MET A 1 -33.74 -51.60 33.31
C MET A 1 -32.50 -50.70 33.36
N SER A 2 -31.37 -51.10 33.96
CA SER A 2 -30.13 -50.29 34.04
C SER A 2 -29.38 -50.11 32.71
N GLY A 3 -29.32 -51.13 31.83
CA GLY A 3 -28.56 -51.08 30.57
C GLY A 3 -29.09 -50.07 29.53
N GLN A 4 -30.38 -49.78 29.52
CA GLN A 4 -31.00 -48.77 28.64
C GLN A 4 -30.58 -47.34 29.02
N LEU A 5 -30.37 -47.08 30.31
CA LEU A 5 -29.92 -45.77 30.78
C LEU A 5 -28.51 -45.46 30.29
N PHE A 6 -27.61 -46.45 30.38
CA PHE A 6 -26.22 -46.32 29.91
C PHE A 6 -26.13 -46.08 28.40
N THR A 7 -26.99 -46.74 27.61
CA THR A 7 -27.04 -46.53 26.16
C THR A 7 -27.55 -45.14 25.80
N LEU A 8 -28.58 -44.64 26.50
CA LEU A 8 -29.10 -43.29 26.29
C LEU A 8 -28.07 -42.21 26.63
N ILE A 9 -27.33 -42.39 27.73
CA ILE A 9 -26.23 -41.50 28.12
C ILE A 9 -25.13 -41.50 27.04
N GLY A 10 -24.74 -42.68 26.54
CA GLY A 10 -23.74 -42.79 25.48
C GLY A 10 -24.13 -42.04 24.20
N VAL A 11 -25.39 -42.16 23.77
CA VAL A 11 -25.91 -41.44 22.60
C VAL A 11 -25.94 -39.93 22.83
N LEU A 12 -26.36 -39.47 24.00
CA LEU A 12 -26.36 -38.04 24.34
C LEU A 12 -24.95 -37.45 24.35
N VAL A 13 -23.99 -38.16 24.93
CA VAL A 13 -22.58 -37.74 24.95
C VAL A 13 -22.02 -37.73 23.52
N GLY A 14 -22.29 -38.76 22.72
CA GLY A 14 -21.87 -38.83 21.32
C GLY A 14 -22.48 -37.72 20.44
N ALA A 15 -23.75 -37.39 20.66
CA ALA A 15 -24.43 -36.30 19.97
C ALA A 15 -23.87 -34.93 20.38
N ALA A 16 -23.63 -34.70 21.68
CA ALA A 16 -23.04 -33.46 22.17
C ALA A 16 -21.60 -33.26 21.67
N ALA A 17 -20.78 -34.31 21.68
CA ALA A 17 -19.43 -34.28 21.14
C ALA A 17 -19.43 -34.01 19.62
N SER A 18 -20.31 -34.68 18.87
CA SER A 18 -20.47 -34.45 17.43
C SER A 18 -20.88 -33.01 17.11
N TYR A 19 -21.86 -32.46 17.85
CA TYR A 19 -22.31 -31.08 17.67
C TYR A 19 -21.21 -30.07 18.00
N ALA A 20 -20.52 -30.24 19.13
CA ALA A 20 -19.43 -29.36 19.52
C ALA A 20 -18.26 -29.40 18.52
N GLY A 21 -17.90 -30.60 18.04
CA GLY A 21 -16.88 -30.78 17.00
C GLY A 21 -17.27 -30.07 15.69
N GLY A 22 -18.52 -30.23 15.25
CA GLY A 22 -19.06 -29.56 14.07
C GLY A 22 -19.01 -28.03 14.20
N ALA A 23 -19.50 -27.49 15.32
CA ALA A 23 -19.52 -26.05 15.57
C ALA A 23 -18.11 -25.43 15.62
N LEU A 24 -17.14 -26.12 16.24
CA LEU A 24 -15.73 -25.67 16.27
C LEU A 24 -15.10 -25.67 14.87
N MET A 25 -15.37 -26.71 14.09
CA MET A 25 -14.85 -26.85 12.73
C MET A 25 -15.43 -25.78 11.79
N GLU A 26 -16.73 -25.53 11.88
CA GLU A 26 -17.41 -24.47 11.13
C GLU A 26 -16.91 -23.07 11.52
N ARG A 27 -16.75 -22.80 12.83
CA ARG A 27 -16.16 -21.54 13.33
C ARG A 27 -14.71 -21.34 12.86
N SER A 28 -13.94 -22.42 12.72
CA SER A 28 -12.57 -22.36 12.19
C SER A 28 -12.57 -22.03 10.69
N ARG A 29 -13.48 -22.64 9.91
CA ARG A 29 -13.65 -22.40 8.47
C ARG A 29 -14.12 -20.97 8.22
N TRP A 30 -15.11 -20.49 8.98
CA TRP A 30 -15.63 -19.12 8.92
C TRP A 30 -14.54 -18.09 9.19
N ARG A 31 -13.70 -18.30 10.22
CA ARG A 31 -12.57 -17.41 10.52
C ARG A 31 -11.54 -17.34 9.39
N ARG A 32 -11.20 -18.48 8.76
CA ARG A 32 -10.28 -18.52 7.61
C ARG A 32 -10.85 -17.83 6.38
N GLN A 33 -12.14 -18.04 6.08
CA GLN A 33 -12.81 -17.38 4.97
C GLN A 33 -12.89 -15.87 5.17
N LEU A 34 -13.18 -15.42 6.40
CA LEU A 34 -13.17 -14.00 6.75
C LEU A 34 -11.77 -13.42 6.64
N SER A 35 -10.72 -14.09 7.15
CA SER A 35 -9.35 -13.58 7.04
C SER A 35 -8.94 -13.39 5.59
N THR A 36 -9.22 -14.36 4.71
CA THR A 36 -8.93 -14.22 3.27
C THR A 36 -9.64 -13.03 2.63
N ARG A 37 -10.93 -12.81 2.93
CA ARG A 37 -11.68 -11.65 2.41
C ARG A 37 -11.13 -10.32 2.92
N TRP A 38 -10.76 -10.26 4.19
CA TRP A 38 -10.17 -9.05 4.77
C TRP A 38 -8.79 -8.76 4.17
N ASP A 39 -7.99 -9.80 3.90
CA ASP A 39 -6.69 -9.66 3.23
C ASP A 39 -6.84 -9.20 1.78
N GLU A 40 -7.81 -9.75 1.03
CA GLU A 40 -8.12 -9.29 -0.34
C GLU A 40 -8.52 -7.81 -0.36
N ARG A 41 -9.42 -7.38 0.55
CA ARG A 41 -9.85 -5.98 0.64
C ARG A 41 -8.74 -5.04 1.09
N ARG A 42 -7.84 -5.52 1.96
CA ARG A 42 -6.65 -4.79 2.37
C ARG A 42 -5.68 -4.63 1.21
N LEU A 43 -5.41 -5.70 0.46
CA LEU A 43 -4.59 -5.65 -0.75
C LEU A 43 -5.16 -4.67 -1.78
N GLU A 44 -6.47 -4.72 -2.05
CA GLU A 44 -7.16 -3.79 -2.95
C GLU A 44 -6.95 -2.33 -2.50
N SER A 45 -7.11 -2.06 -1.20
CA SER A 45 -6.92 -0.71 -0.63
C SER A 45 -5.48 -0.22 -0.79
N TYR A 46 -4.50 -1.08 -0.53
CA TYR A 46 -3.08 -0.75 -0.67
C TYR A 46 -2.69 -0.51 -2.13
N LEU A 47 -3.19 -1.33 -3.06
CA LEU A 47 -2.93 -1.17 -4.50
C LEU A 47 -3.55 0.13 -5.03
N ARG A 48 -4.79 0.43 -4.66
CA ARG A 48 -5.47 1.66 -5.08
C ARG A 48 -4.72 2.91 -4.61
N TYR A 49 -4.25 2.90 -3.36
CA TYR A 49 -3.45 4.02 -2.83
C TYR A 49 -2.08 4.11 -3.52
N ALA A 50 -1.41 2.98 -3.74
CA ALA A 50 -0.12 2.93 -4.42
C ALA A 50 -0.19 3.45 -5.86
N ASP A 51 -1.26 3.12 -6.58
CA ASP A 51 -1.49 3.61 -7.94
C ASP A 51 -1.78 5.12 -7.95
N ALA A 52 -2.71 5.57 -7.10
CA ALA A 52 -3.09 6.98 -7.01
C ALA A 52 -1.90 7.88 -6.63
N ILE A 53 -1.08 7.47 -5.66
CA ILE A 53 0.09 8.25 -5.26
C ILE A 53 1.20 8.25 -6.33
N LYS A 54 1.33 7.16 -7.10
CA LYS A 54 2.24 7.10 -8.24
C LYS A 54 1.78 8.04 -9.36
N ARG A 55 0.48 8.06 -9.67
CA ARG A 55 -0.11 8.98 -10.65
C ARG A 55 0.11 10.44 -10.22
N PHE A 56 -0.21 10.78 -8.98
CA PHE A 56 -0.02 12.11 -8.41
C PHE A 56 1.45 12.58 -8.50
N THR A 57 2.38 11.76 -8.03
CA THR A 57 3.82 12.13 -8.04
C THR A 57 4.45 12.11 -9.44
N SER A 58 3.93 11.30 -10.37
CA SER A 58 4.32 11.35 -11.78
C SER A 58 3.93 12.69 -12.42
N LEU A 59 2.72 13.18 -12.16
CA LEU A 59 2.27 14.49 -12.64
C LEU A 59 3.09 15.62 -12.03
N ALA A 60 3.38 15.56 -10.73
CA ALA A 60 4.27 16.52 -10.07
C ALA A 60 5.66 16.54 -10.73
N GLY A 61 6.23 15.38 -11.04
CA GLY A 61 7.53 15.28 -11.72
C GLY A 61 7.52 15.83 -13.14
N ARG A 62 6.45 15.61 -13.91
CA ARG A 62 6.33 16.17 -15.27
C ARG A 62 6.17 17.69 -15.27
N LEU A 63 5.47 18.24 -14.26
CA LEU A 63 5.40 19.69 -14.03
C LEU A 63 6.75 20.26 -13.62
N ALA A 64 7.46 19.59 -12.71
CA ALA A 64 8.82 19.99 -12.31
C ALA A 64 9.78 19.98 -13.51
N ALA A 65 9.64 19.03 -14.43
CA ALA A 65 10.43 19.00 -15.67
C ALA A 65 10.11 20.14 -16.63
N GLY A 66 8.84 20.53 -16.75
CA GLY A 66 8.45 21.74 -17.49
C GLY A 66 9.10 23.03 -16.95
N LYS A 67 9.60 22.99 -15.71
CA LYS A 67 10.26 24.10 -15.01
C LYS A 67 11.79 23.96 -14.96
N GLY A 68 12.35 22.94 -15.58
CA GLY A 68 13.79 22.66 -15.53
C GLY A 68 14.30 22.14 -14.17
N LEU A 69 13.41 21.71 -13.27
CA LEU A 69 13.78 21.12 -11.96
C LEU A 69 14.03 19.62 -12.04
N PHE A 70 13.59 18.97 -13.12
CA PHE A 70 13.72 17.53 -13.27
C PHE A 70 13.87 17.15 -14.74
N ASP A 71 14.52 16.04 -15.00
CA ASP A 71 14.63 15.49 -16.35
C ASP A 71 13.80 14.20 -16.44
N VAL A 72 12.63 14.32 -17.07
CA VAL A 72 11.78 13.18 -17.39
C VAL A 72 11.20 13.31 -18.80
N PRO A 73 10.89 12.18 -19.46
CA PRO A 73 10.16 12.19 -20.71
C PRO A 73 8.81 12.91 -20.58
N GLN A 74 8.43 13.66 -21.62
CA GLN A 74 7.12 14.31 -21.76
C GLN A 74 6.78 15.30 -20.62
N PRO A 75 7.54 16.41 -20.47
CA PRO A 75 7.21 17.48 -19.53
C PRO A 75 5.80 18.03 -19.79
N LEU A 76 5.15 18.52 -18.73
CA LEU A 76 3.81 19.13 -18.82
C LEU A 76 3.92 20.66 -18.74
N ALA A 77 3.14 21.34 -19.59
CA ALA A 77 2.90 22.77 -19.45
C ALA A 77 2.09 23.06 -18.17
N GLN A 78 2.33 24.23 -17.56
CA GLN A 78 1.83 24.56 -16.24
C GLN A 78 0.31 24.63 -16.17
N GLU A 79 -0.35 25.32 -17.13
CA GLU A 79 -1.80 25.53 -17.09
C GLU A 79 -2.59 24.22 -17.16
N ALA A 80 -2.20 23.29 -18.03
CA ALA A 80 -2.86 21.99 -18.15
C ALA A 80 -2.48 21.02 -17.02
N GLY A 81 -1.21 21.05 -16.58
CA GLY A 81 -0.72 20.10 -15.60
C GLY A 81 -1.25 20.32 -14.18
N LEU A 82 -1.52 21.56 -13.77
CA LEU A 82 -1.99 21.86 -12.41
C LEU A 82 -3.40 21.33 -12.13
N THR A 83 -4.30 21.36 -13.12
CA THR A 83 -5.64 20.76 -12.99
C THR A 83 -5.53 19.24 -12.86
N MET A 84 -4.74 18.60 -13.72
CA MET A 84 -4.50 17.14 -13.64
C MET A 84 -3.89 16.74 -12.29
N LEU A 85 -2.98 17.56 -11.76
CA LEU A 85 -2.35 17.33 -10.46
C LEU A 85 -3.38 17.42 -9.32
N ALA A 86 -4.29 18.40 -9.37
CA ALA A 86 -5.36 18.56 -8.39
C ALA A 86 -6.32 17.36 -8.40
N ASP A 87 -6.72 16.89 -9.58
CA ASP A 87 -7.59 15.71 -9.71
C ASP A 87 -6.91 14.45 -9.14
N ALA A 88 -5.62 14.26 -9.45
CA ALA A 88 -4.85 13.14 -8.93
C ALA A 88 -4.66 13.21 -7.40
N GLU A 89 -4.53 14.41 -6.83
CA GLU A 89 -4.44 14.59 -5.38
C GLU A 89 -5.75 14.21 -4.67
N LEU A 90 -6.90 14.58 -5.25
CA LEU A 90 -8.21 14.15 -4.75
C LEU A 90 -8.36 12.63 -4.80
N GLU A 91 -8.03 12.00 -5.93
CA GLU A 91 -8.06 10.54 -6.08
C GLU A 91 -7.16 9.85 -5.04
N ARG A 92 -5.94 10.37 -4.83
CA ARG A 92 -4.99 9.87 -3.82
C ARG A 92 -5.55 10.01 -2.40
N GLY A 93 -6.18 11.13 -2.09
CA GLY A 93 -6.87 11.36 -0.82
C GLY A 93 -7.97 10.32 -0.56
N TYR A 94 -8.85 10.07 -1.54
CA TYR A 94 -9.89 9.05 -1.39
C TYR A 94 -9.33 7.63 -1.25
N ALA A 95 -8.27 7.30 -1.97
CA ALA A 95 -7.60 6.01 -1.84
C ALA A 95 -6.94 5.85 -0.45
N PHE A 96 -6.43 6.94 0.14
CA PHE A 96 -5.83 6.93 1.47
C PHE A 96 -6.85 6.62 2.58
N GLU A 97 -8.10 7.09 2.46
CA GLU A 97 -9.16 6.76 3.43
C GLU A 97 -9.39 5.24 3.54
N ALA A 98 -9.32 4.51 2.42
CA ALA A 98 -9.42 3.04 2.45
C ALA A 98 -8.25 2.40 3.21
N VAL A 99 -7.03 2.96 3.12
CA VAL A 99 -5.87 2.51 3.91
C VAL A 99 -6.08 2.76 5.40
N LEU A 100 -6.69 3.88 5.79
CA LEU A 100 -7.01 4.16 7.20
C LEU A 100 -8.00 3.15 7.79
N LEU A 101 -8.96 2.67 6.98
CA LEU A 101 -9.98 1.72 7.42
C LEU A 101 -9.46 0.27 7.44
N MET A 102 -8.61 -0.10 6.48
CA MET A 102 -8.24 -1.50 6.22
C MET A 102 -6.83 -1.87 6.69
N GLY A 103 -5.98 -0.86 6.87
CA GLY A 103 -4.58 -1.04 7.21
C GLY A 103 -4.33 -1.31 8.68
N ASP A 104 -3.22 -1.97 8.98
CA ASP A 104 -2.69 -2.01 10.34
C ASP A 104 -1.95 -0.70 10.69
N ALA A 105 -1.63 -0.53 11.97
CA ALA A 105 -1.01 0.69 12.48
C ALA A 105 0.33 1.02 11.80
N GLU A 106 1.14 0.00 11.50
CA GLU A 106 2.45 0.16 10.85
C GLU A 106 2.28 0.65 9.41
N THR A 107 1.37 0.02 8.66
CA THR A 107 1.08 0.39 7.27
C THR A 107 0.44 1.77 7.17
N ILE A 108 -0.46 2.12 8.08
CA ILE A 108 -1.07 3.46 8.16
C ILE A 108 0.02 4.51 8.45
N SER A 109 0.93 4.25 9.39
CA SER A 109 2.03 5.16 9.71
C SER A 109 2.96 5.38 8.52
N ALA A 110 3.33 4.30 7.82
CA ALA A 110 4.15 4.36 6.62
C ALA A 110 3.45 5.14 5.49
N ALA A 111 2.14 4.89 5.27
CA ALA A 111 1.35 5.61 4.27
C ALA A 111 1.26 7.11 4.57
N ARG A 112 1.09 7.51 5.84
CA ARG A 112 1.13 8.92 6.28
C ARG A 112 2.48 9.56 6.01
N ALA A 113 3.58 8.85 6.29
CA ALA A 113 4.92 9.35 5.99
C ALA A 113 5.11 9.55 4.49
N LEU A 114 4.72 8.57 3.68
CA LEU A 114 4.76 8.65 2.23
C LEU A 114 3.99 9.87 1.68
N GLN A 115 2.76 10.08 2.16
CA GLN A 115 1.93 11.22 1.77
C GLN A 115 2.61 12.56 2.06
N ARG A 116 3.20 12.73 3.24
CA ARG A 116 3.92 13.96 3.60
C ARG A 116 5.03 14.29 2.62
N HIS A 117 5.79 13.29 2.17
CA HIS A 117 6.84 13.51 1.19
C HIS A 117 6.31 13.72 -0.24
N ALA A 118 5.17 13.12 -0.59
CA ALA A 118 4.50 13.40 -1.87
C ALA A 118 4.06 14.87 -1.96
N TRP A 119 3.55 15.46 -0.88
CA TRP A 119 3.21 16.88 -0.83
C TRP A 119 4.40 17.83 -0.93
N VAL A 120 5.61 17.40 -0.57
CA VAL A 120 6.82 18.20 -0.81
C VAL A 120 7.06 18.35 -2.32
N LEU A 121 6.84 17.28 -3.09
CA LEU A 121 6.95 17.32 -4.56
C LEU A 121 5.88 18.22 -5.18
N GLU A 122 4.65 18.17 -4.66
CA GLU A 122 3.58 19.07 -5.09
C GLU A 122 3.91 20.55 -4.84
N GLN A 123 4.50 20.87 -3.68
CA GLN A 123 4.87 22.26 -3.38
C GLN A 123 5.87 22.82 -4.41
N PHE A 124 6.83 22.01 -4.87
CA PHE A 124 7.72 22.38 -5.98
C PHE A 124 6.94 22.56 -7.30
N ALA A 125 6.03 21.64 -7.61
CA ALA A 125 5.22 21.71 -8.83
C ALA A 125 4.31 22.95 -8.87
N ARG A 126 3.80 23.40 -7.72
CA ARG A 126 2.89 24.54 -7.56
C ARG A 126 3.57 25.90 -7.31
N ASP A 127 4.90 25.97 -7.35
CA ASP A 127 5.66 27.19 -6.99
C ASP A 127 5.45 27.66 -5.54
N GLN A 128 4.93 26.79 -4.67
CA GLN A 128 4.80 27.05 -3.24
C GLN A 128 6.13 26.83 -2.50
N ARG A 129 7.07 26.15 -3.16
CA ARG A 129 8.44 25.92 -2.72
C ARG A 129 9.38 26.15 -3.90
N SER A 130 10.29 27.11 -3.75
CA SER A 130 11.41 27.27 -4.67
C SER A 130 12.50 26.24 -4.37
N GLY A 131 13.31 25.90 -5.37
CA GLY A 131 14.53 25.12 -5.19
C GLY A 131 15.19 24.78 -6.51
N THR A 132 16.32 24.09 -6.43
CA THR A 132 17.13 23.67 -7.57
C THR A 132 16.78 22.24 -8.02
N PRO A 133 17.32 21.76 -9.15
CA PRO A 133 17.20 20.35 -9.55
C PRO A 133 17.72 19.36 -8.48
N GLU A 134 18.74 19.76 -7.71
CA GLU A 134 19.27 18.97 -6.59
C GLU A 134 18.26 18.88 -5.44
N ASP A 135 17.59 19.98 -5.09
CA ASP A 135 16.53 19.99 -4.06
C ASP A 135 15.37 19.07 -4.45
N TRP A 136 14.94 19.13 -5.72
CA TRP A 136 13.93 18.22 -6.26
C TRP A 136 14.38 16.76 -6.17
N THR A 137 15.61 16.47 -6.61
CA THR A 137 16.19 15.13 -6.60
C THR A 137 16.24 14.55 -5.18
N GLN A 138 16.62 15.37 -4.20
CA GLN A 138 16.62 14.98 -2.80
C GLN A 138 15.21 14.68 -2.29
N ALA A 139 14.24 15.55 -2.56
CA ALA A 139 12.85 15.34 -2.16
C ALA A 139 12.25 14.08 -2.80
N PHE A 140 12.56 13.84 -4.08
CA PHE A 140 12.10 12.65 -4.80
C PHE A 140 12.72 11.37 -4.24
N ARG A 141 14.00 11.39 -3.85
CA ARG A 141 14.66 10.27 -3.17
C ARG A 141 13.97 9.95 -1.84
N GLN A 142 13.71 10.96 -1.01
CA GLN A 142 13.01 10.77 0.27
C GLN A 142 11.60 10.20 0.08
N PHE A 143 10.88 10.66 -0.95
CA PHE A 143 9.59 10.06 -1.33
C PHE A 143 9.72 8.57 -1.69
N GLN A 144 10.72 8.21 -2.51
CA GLN A 144 10.97 6.81 -2.90
C GLN A 144 11.26 5.94 -1.67
N GLU A 145 12.12 6.41 -0.76
CA GLU A 145 12.42 5.71 0.49
C GLU A 145 11.16 5.46 1.33
N LYS A 146 10.27 6.45 1.46
CA LYS A 146 9.01 6.25 2.19
C LYS A 146 8.05 5.32 1.45
N ARG A 147 8.11 5.26 0.12
CA ARG A 147 7.28 4.35 -0.68
C ARG A 147 7.71 2.91 -0.45
N ASP A 148 9.02 2.70 -0.39
CA ASP A 148 9.62 1.40 -0.10
C ASP A 148 9.23 0.93 1.30
N VAL A 149 9.27 1.80 2.31
CA VAL A 149 8.78 1.50 3.67
C VAL A 149 7.28 1.15 3.67
N PHE A 150 6.46 1.88 2.91
CA PHE A 150 5.03 1.57 2.78
C PHE A 150 4.81 0.18 2.15
N TYR A 151 5.55 -0.19 1.11
CA TYR A 151 5.44 -1.52 0.50
C TYR A 151 5.89 -2.64 1.44
N LEU A 152 6.97 -2.45 2.20
CA LEU A 152 7.40 -3.43 3.19
C LEU A 152 6.33 -3.63 4.28
N ALA A 153 5.78 -2.55 4.82
CA ALA A 153 4.71 -2.62 5.81
C ALA A 153 3.45 -3.31 5.25
N ALA A 154 3.02 -2.92 4.04
CA ALA A 154 1.88 -3.52 3.35
C ALA A 154 2.07 -5.02 3.10
N ARG A 155 3.25 -5.45 2.64
CA ARG A 155 3.58 -6.87 2.42
C ARG A 155 3.54 -7.66 3.72
N LYS A 156 4.16 -7.12 4.78
CA LYS A 156 4.14 -7.73 6.12
C LYS A 156 2.72 -7.87 6.65
N SER A 157 1.89 -6.83 6.48
CA SER A 157 0.47 -6.80 6.83
C SER A 157 -0.36 -7.88 6.14
N LEU A 158 0.04 -8.29 4.93
CA LEU A 158 -0.60 -9.33 4.12
C LEU A 158 0.05 -10.71 4.30
N GLY A 159 1.03 -10.84 5.20
CA GLY A 159 1.75 -12.10 5.40
C GLY A 159 2.67 -12.51 4.23
N VAL A 160 3.04 -11.57 3.35
CA VAL A 160 3.96 -11.82 2.24
C VAL A 160 5.40 -11.76 2.75
N THR A 161 6.04 -12.93 2.84
CA THR A 161 7.36 -13.09 3.50
C THR A 161 8.55 -13.15 2.54
N ALA A 162 8.32 -13.23 1.23
CA ALA A 162 9.39 -13.22 0.24
C ALA A 162 10.18 -11.90 0.32
N GLU A 163 11.50 -11.97 0.11
CA GLU A 163 12.39 -10.82 0.14
C GLU A 163 11.95 -9.79 -0.92
N PHE A 164 11.77 -8.54 -0.49
CA PHE A 164 11.48 -7.43 -1.37
C PHE A 164 12.73 -6.57 -1.46
N ARG A 165 13.49 -6.77 -2.54
CA ARG A 165 14.69 -5.98 -2.80
C ARG A 165 14.28 -4.55 -3.12
N LEU A 166 14.76 -3.60 -2.31
CA LEU A 166 14.47 -2.20 -2.54
C LEU A 166 15.19 -1.71 -3.80
N ARG A 167 14.65 -0.68 -4.44
CA ARG A 167 15.28 -0.07 -5.61
C ARG A 167 16.71 0.39 -5.30
N THR A 168 16.93 0.91 -4.09
CA THR A 168 18.24 1.35 -3.60
C THR A 168 19.24 0.21 -3.40
N GLU A 169 18.76 -1.03 -3.32
CA GLU A 169 19.57 -2.23 -3.12
C GLU A 169 19.80 -2.99 -4.43
N ASP A 170 19.25 -2.52 -5.56
CA ASP A 170 19.40 -3.18 -6.85
C ASP A 170 20.79 -2.89 -7.44
N PRO A 171 21.68 -3.90 -7.57
CA PRO A 171 23.02 -3.72 -8.12
C PRO A 171 23.00 -3.24 -9.58
N ALA A 172 21.90 -3.45 -10.33
CA ALA A 172 21.76 -2.92 -11.68
C ALA A 172 21.55 -1.39 -11.70
N ILE A 173 21.08 -0.80 -10.60
CA ILE A 173 20.92 0.65 -10.43
C ILE A 173 22.18 1.27 -9.80
N LEU A 174 22.92 0.50 -9.00
CA LEU A 174 24.21 0.90 -8.43
C LEU A 174 25.38 0.74 -9.42
N GLY A 175 25.20 -0.05 -10.49
CA GLY A 175 26.13 -0.20 -11.60
C GLY A 175 26.00 0.90 -12.66
N ALA A 176 26.97 0.97 -13.59
CA ALA A 176 26.89 1.87 -14.74
C ALA A 176 25.66 1.55 -15.61
N ASP A 177 24.98 2.58 -16.12
CA ASP A 177 23.78 2.41 -16.97
C ASP A 177 24.14 1.55 -18.19
N PRO A 178 23.51 0.38 -18.41
CA PRO A 178 23.81 -0.47 -19.56
C PRO A 178 23.45 0.17 -20.91
N ARG A 179 22.75 1.32 -20.91
CA ARG A 179 22.53 2.15 -22.11
C ARG A 179 23.72 3.07 -22.45
N GLN A 180 24.75 3.11 -21.60
CA GLN A 180 25.97 3.90 -21.79
C GLN A 180 27.18 3.04 -22.24
N VAL A 181 26.94 1.79 -22.66
CA VAL A 181 27.95 0.88 -23.24
C VAL A 181 27.64 0.62 -24.71
#